data_AF-A0A7V4WL79-F1
#
_entry.id   AF-A0A7V4WL79-F1
#
_cell.length_a   1.000
_cell.length_b   1.000
_cell.length_c   1.000
_cell.angle_alpha   90.00
_cell.angle_beta   90.00
_cell.angle_gamma   90.00
#
_symmetry.space_group_name_H-M   'P 1'
#
loop_
_entity.id
_entity.type
_entity.pdbx_description
1 polymer ?
#
loop_
_entity_poly.entity_id
_entity_poly.type
_entity_poly.pdbx_seq_one_letter_code
_entity_poly.pdbx_strand_id
1 'polypeptide(L)'
;MDKGNGQKRPPLGRGLAELFGIGEVEERGGLFEEAKKLEQEGRFIEAFHYYLLSSKREDPRTAAKALNNASLILYEHYGERGREFALRYLEEALSLDPQNQLIRENWNALRGEGEA
;
A
#
# COMPACT_ATOMS: atom_id res chain seq x y z
N MET A 1 -33.12 -26.86 0.72
CA MET A 1 -32.48 -26.20 1.86
C MET A 1 -30.99 -26.23 1.60
N ASP A 2 -30.47 -25.13 1.07
CA ASP A 2 -29.07 -24.99 0.68
C ASP A 2 -28.23 -24.73 1.94
N LYS A 3 -27.25 -25.60 2.22
CA LYS A 3 -26.35 -25.48 3.37
C LYS A 3 -25.27 -24.48 2.96
N GLY A 4 -25.49 -23.21 3.31
CA GLY A 4 -24.52 -22.15 3.13
C GLY A 4 -23.12 -22.60 3.51
N ASN A 5 -22.23 -22.59 2.53
CA ASN A 5 -20.81 -22.90 2.69
C ASN A 5 -20.19 -21.77 3.52
N GLY A 6 -20.37 -21.85 4.84
CA GLY A 6 -19.84 -20.91 5.81
C GLY A 6 -18.33 -21.08 5.91
N GLN A 7 -17.59 -20.53 4.95
CA GLN A 7 -16.17 -20.26 5.14
C GLN A 7 -16.06 -19.37 6.37
N LYS A 8 -15.64 -19.97 7.50
CA LYS A 8 -15.34 -19.25 8.73
C LYS A 8 -14.28 -18.22 8.37
N ARG A 9 -14.62 -16.94 8.53
CA ARG A 9 -13.65 -15.85 8.40
C ARG A 9 -12.46 -16.18 9.31
N PRO A 10 -11.21 -16.06 8.82
CA PRO A 10 -10.06 -16.33 9.66
C PRO A 10 -10.13 -15.45 10.91
N PRO A 11 -9.70 -15.96 12.07
CA PRO A 11 -9.73 -15.20 13.31
C PRO A 11 -8.87 -13.94 13.16
N LEU A 12 -9.40 -12.80 13.62
CA LEU A 12 -8.64 -11.55 13.72
C LEU A 12 -7.42 -11.81 14.63
N GLY A 13 -6.21 -11.47 14.17
CA GLY A 13 -4.96 -11.68 14.92
C GLY A 13 -3.94 -12.61 14.28
N ARG A 14 -4.23 -13.22 13.12
CA ARG A 14 -3.17 -13.83 12.28
C ARG A 14 -2.29 -12.71 11.72
N GLY A 15 -0.98 -12.80 11.97
CA GLY A 15 -0.02 -11.80 11.48
C GLY A 15 0.05 -11.79 9.95
N LEU A 16 0.52 -10.68 9.38
CA LEU A 16 0.72 -10.51 7.93
C LEU A 16 1.55 -11.66 7.31
N ALA A 17 2.53 -12.17 8.05
CA ALA A 17 3.34 -13.33 7.66
C ALA A 17 2.50 -14.60 7.44
N GLU A 18 1.48 -14.84 8.25
CA GLU A 18 0.61 -16.02 8.14
C GLU A 18 -0.46 -15.84 7.05
N LEU A 19 -0.94 -14.60 6.87
CA LEU A 19 -1.99 -14.30 5.88
C LEU A 19 -1.45 -14.23 4.44
N PHE A 20 -0.21 -13.75 4.27
CA PHE A 20 0.33 -13.43 2.94
C PHE A 20 1.71 -14.03 2.68
N GLY A 21 2.27 -14.82 3.60
CA GLY A 21 3.62 -15.39 3.43
C GLY A 21 4.75 -14.35 3.55
N ILE A 22 4.46 -13.18 4.12
CA ILE A 22 5.37 -12.02 4.17
C ILE A 22 6.71 -12.32 4.87
N GLY A 23 6.74 -13.24 5.85
CA GLY A 23 7.93 -13.50 6.66
C GLY A 23 9.16 -13.95 5.85
N GLU A 24 8.98 -14.77 4.80
CA GLU A 24 10.12 -15.22 3.99
C GLU A 24 10.70 -14.11 3.11
N VAL A 25 9.87 -13.17 2.66
CA VAL A 25 10.32 -12.04 1.82
C VAL A 25 10.94 -10.95 2.68
N GLU A 26 10.43 -10.75 3.91
CA GLU A 26 11.06 -9.88 4.91
C GLU A 26 12.51 -10.26 5.18
N GLU A 27 12.81 -11.55 5.34
CA GLU A 27 14.16 -12.04 5.64
C GLU A 27 15.14 -11.91 4.46
N ARG A 28 14.64 -11.99 3.22
CA ARG A 28 15.48 -11.95 2.00
C ARG A 28 15.70 -10.53 1.48
N GLY A 29 14.93 -9.55 1.93
CA GLY A 29 14.85 -8.23 1.32
C GLY A 29 14.08 -8.24 -0.01
N GLY A 30 13.85 -7.06 -0.59
CA GLY A 30 13.12 -6.93 -1.86
C GLY A 30 11.60 -6.79 -1.70
N LEU A 31 11.14 -6.31 -0.54
CA LEU A 31 9.72 -6.07 -0.25
C LEU A 31 9.06 -5.16 -1.29
N PHE A 32 9.78 -4.12 -1.75
CA PHE A 32 9.29 -3.20 -2.76
C PHE A 32 9.07 -3.87 -4.13
N GLU A 33 10.00 -4.73 -4.54
CA GLU A 33 9.90 -5.43 -5.83
C GLU A 33 8.82 -6.52 -5.81
N GLU A 34 8.66 -7.21 -4.67
CA GLU A 34 7.55 -8.16 -4.51
C GLU A 34 6.20 -7.42 -4.50
N ALA A 35 6.11 -6.25 -3.85
CA ALA A 35 4.91 -5.42 -3.89
C ALA A 35 4.50 -5.07 -5.33
N LYS A 36 5.47 -4.64 -6.16
CA LYS A 36 5.23 -4.35 -7.59
C LYS A 36 4.76 -5.56 -8.37
N LYS A 37 5.34 -6.72 -8.11
CA LYS A 37 4.93 -7.98 -8.76
C LYS A 37 3.49 -8.34 -8.39
N LEU A 38 3.14 -8.28 -7.10
CA LEU A 38 1.78 -8.51 -6.61
C LEU A 38 0.77 -7.54 -7.23
N GLU A 39 1.14 -6.26 -7.36
CA GLU A 39 0.32 -5.25 -8.02
C GLU A 39 0.09 -5.60 -9.50
N GLN A 40 1.14 -6.00 -10.23
CA GLN A 40 1.02 -6.45 -11.63
C GLN A 40 0.15 -7.70 -11.79
N GLU A 41 0.12 -8.56 -10.78
CA GLU A 41 -0.76 -9.75 -10.72
C GLU A 41 -2.20 -9.41 -10.32
N GLY A 42 -2.52 -8.14 -10.01
CA GLY A 42 -3.83 -7.71 -9.53
C GLY A 42 -4.10 -8.05 -8.07
N ARG A 43 -3.08 -8.47 -7.32
CA ARG A 43 -3.13 -8.81 -5.88
C ARG A 43 -2.91 -7.57 -5.02
N PHE A 44 -3.80 -6.60 -5.19
CA PHE A 44 -3.63 -5.24 -4.67
C PHE A 44 -3.60 -5.15 -3.15
N ILE A 45 -4.39 -5.95 -2.43
CA ILE A 45 -4.38 -5.93 -0.96
C ILE A 45 -3.05 -6.46 -0.41
N GLU A 46 -2.50 -7.52 -1.01
CA GLU A 46 -1.16 -7.99 -0.66
C GLU A 46 -0.10 -6.94 -1.01
N ALA A 47 -0.14 -6.40 -2.24
CA ALA A 47 0.79 -5.36 -2.68
C ALA A 47 0.81 -4.16 -1.72
N PHE A 48 -0.38 -3.69 -1.31
CA PHE A 48 -0.53 -2.62 -0.32
C PHE A 48 0.21 -2.94 1.00
N HIS A 49 0.03 -4.14 1.54
CA HIS A 49 0.71 -4.53 2.77
C HIS A 49 2.23 -4.64 2.61
N TYR A 50 2.71 -5.16 1.48
CA TYR A 50 4.13 -5.21 1.17
C TYR A 50 4.72 -3.80 1.01
N TYR A 51 4.02 -2.86 0.36
CA TYR A 51 4.44 -1.47 0.27
C TYR A 51 4.52 -0.79 1.65
N LEU A 52 3.53 -0.96 2.52
CA LEU A 52 3.56 -0.41 3.89
C LEU A 52 4.67 -0.98 4.76
N LEU A 53 5.11 -2.19 4.46
CA LEU A 53 6.20 -2.83 5.17
C LEU A 53 7.55 -2.40 4.60
N SER A 54 7.66 -2.32 3.28
CA SER A 54 8.80 -1.77 2.56
C SER A 54 9.12 -0.34 3.03
N SER A 55 8.10 0.51 3.22
CA SER A 55 8.30 1.88 3.68
C SER A 55 8.96 2.03 5.06
N LYS A 56 8.93 0.97 5.87
CA LYS A 56 9.52 0.96 7.22
C LYS A 56 10.93 0.38 7.27
N ARG A 57 11.40 -0.21 6.17
CA ARG A 57 12.62 -1.04 6.14
C ARG A 57 13.63 -0.59 5.10
N GLU A 58 13.16 0.00 4.01
CA GLU A 58 14.00 0.45 2.91
C GLU A 58 14.55 1.87 3.15
N ASP A 59 15.46 2.31 2.27
CA ASP A 59 15.98 3.67 2.29
C ASP A 59 14.86 4.72 2.06
N PRO A 60 15.05 5.98 2.49
CA PRO A 60 14.00 7.01 2.41
C PRO A 60 13.40 7.19 1.02
N ARG A 61 14.20 7.03 -0.05
CA ARG A 61 13.70 7.22 -1.42
C ARG A 61 12.83 6.05 -1.86
N THR A 62 13.20 4.83 -1.52
CA THR A 62 12.37 3.64 -1.78
C THR A 62 11.12 3.65 -0.89
N ALA A 63 11.26 4.05 0.37
CA ALA A 63 10.14 4.18 1.29
C ALA A 63 9.11 5.22 0.81
N ALA A 64 9.55 6.36 0.29
CA ALA A 64 8.67 7.35 -0.33
C ALA A 64 7.88 6.78 -1.51
N LYS A 65 8.54 6.02 -2.40
CA LYS A 65 7.86 5.35 -3.53
C LYS A 65 6.85 4.31 -3.04
N ALA A 66 7.19 3.54 -2.00
CA ALA A 66 6.31 2.54 -1.43
C ALA A 66 5.03 3.17 -0.85
N LEU A 67 5.18 4.24 -0.07
CA LEU A 67 4.03 5.00 0.46
C LEU A 67 3.19 5.62 -0.65
N ASN A 68 3.81 6.14 -1.71
CA ASN A 68 3.09 6.61 -2.88
C ASN A 68 2.22 5.51 -3.51
N ASN A 69 2.78 4.33 -3.78
CA ASN A 69 2.02 3.24 -4.40
C ASN A 69 0.94 2.69 -3.45
N ALA A 70 1.23 2.57 -2.15
CA ALA A 70 0.23 2.20 -1.15
C ALA A 70 -0.94 3.19 -1.10
N SER A 71 -0.68 4.49 -1.24
CA SER A 71 -1.72 5.52 -1.26
C SER A 71 -2.66 5.39 -2.46
N LEU A 72 -2.12 5.09 -3.64
CA LEU A 72 -2.89 4.92 -4.87
C LEU A 72 -3.78 3.70 -4.77
N ILE A 73 -3.22 2.55 -4.39
CA ILE A 73 -4.01 1.32 -4.16
C ILE A 73 -5.13 1.58 -3.15
N LEU A 74 -4.83 2.26 -2.04
CA LEU A 74 -5.85 2.54 -1.03
C LEU A 74 -6.98 3.43 -1.59
N TYR A 75 -6.64 4.47 -2.34
CA TYR A 75 -7.65 5.36 -2.90
C TYR A 75 -8.45 4.69 -4.04
N GLU A 76 -7.82 3.94 -4.93
CA GLU A 76 -8.50 3.24 -6.02
C GLU A 76 -9.51 2.21 -5.52
N HIS A 77 -9.19 1.51 -4.42
CA HIS A 77 -10.05 0.45 -3.87
C HIS A 77 -11.11 0.93 -2.89
N TYR A 78 -10.87 2.04 -2.18
CA TYR A 78 -11.78 2.54 -1.13
C TYR A 78 -12.37 3.93 -1.43
N GLY A 79 -11.91 4.60 -2.49
CA GLY A 79 -12.35 5.93 -2.90
C GLY A 79 -12.24 6.97 -1.78
N GLU A 80 -13.26 7.81 -1.65
CA GLU A 80 -13.36 8.82 -0.59
C GLU A 80 -13.20 8.25 0.82
N ARG A 81 -13.56 6.99 1.07
CA ARG A 81 -13.36 6.36 2.39
C ARG A 81 -11.88 6.11 2.72
N GLY A 82 -11.04 5.92 1.70
CA GLY A 82 -9.59 5.74 1.83
C GLY A 82 -8.81 7.04 1.69
N ARG A 83 -9.44 8.11 1.20
CA ARG A 83 -8.78 9.37 0.82
C ARG A 83 -7.96 10.00 1.94
N GLU A 84 -8.50 10.07 3.15
CA GLU A 84 -7.78 10.65 4.29
C GLU A 84 -6.46 9.90 4.56
N PHE A 85 -6.50 8.57 4.57
CA PHE A 85 -5.31 7.75 4.78
C PHE A 85 -4.34 7.80 3.61
N ALA A 86 -4.83 7.83 2.37
CA ALA A 86 -4.01 8.00 1.18
C ALA A 86 -3.24 9.34 1.21
N LEU A 87 -3.92 10.42 1.59
CA LEU A 87 -3.29 11.74 1.77
C LEU A 87 -2.21 11.72 2.86
N ARG A 88 -2.44 11.04 3.98
CA ARG A 88 -1.42 10.89 5.04
C ARG A 88 -0.18 10.14 4.54
N TYR A 89 -0.37 9.07 3.75
CA TYR A 89 0.77 8.35 3.17
C TYR A 89 1.55 9.22 2.16
N LEU A 90 0.86 10.01 1.34
CA LEU A 90 1.52 10.93 0.41
C LEU A 90 2.23 12.08 1.14
N GLU A 91 1.69 12.59 2.24
CA GLU A 91 2.34 13.58 3.09
C GLU A 91 3.63 13.02 3.71
N GLU A 92 3.57 11.82 4.27
CA GLU A 92 4.74 11.11 4.79
C GLU A 92 5.76 10.86 3.66
N ALA A 93 5.31 10.44 2.48
CA ALA A 93 6.18 10.22 1.33
C ALA A 93 6.90 11.50 0.86
N LEU A 94 6.20 12.65 0.85
CA LEU A 94 6.79 13.96 0.56
C LEU A 94 7.77 14.41 1.65
N SER A 95 7.59 14.00 2.90
CA SER A 95 8.56 14.28 3.96
C SER A 95 9.89 13.53 3.75
N LEU A 96 9.83 12.34 3.14
CA LEU A 96 10.99 11.48 2.86
C LEU A 96 11.71 11.85 1.56
N ASP A 97 10.96 12.24 0.51
CA ASP A 97 11.50 12.67 -0.78
C ASP A 97 10.78 13.95 -1.27
N PRO A 98 11.12 15.14 -0.73
CA PRO A 98 10.42 16.39 -1.03
C PRO A 98 10.53 16.85 -2.49
N GLN A 99 11.53 16.36 -3.23
CA GLN A 99 11.77 16.73 -4.62
C GLN A 99 11.04 15.80 -5.59
N ASN A 100 10.30 14.81 -5.08
CA ASN A 100 9.60 13.86 -5.92
C ASN A 100 8.33 14.46 -6.53
N GLN A 101 8.42 14.83 -7.80
CA GLN A 101 7.34 15.47 -8.53
C GLN A 101 6.09 14.60 -8.66
N LEU A 102 6.25 13.28 -8.86
CA LEU A 102 5.13 12.35 -9.00
C LEU A 102 4.29 12.28 -7.72
N ILE A 103 4.94 12.22 -6.56
CA ILE A 103 4.24 12.16 -5.26
C ILE A 103 3.46 13.46 -5.04
N ARG A 104 4.07 14.60 -5.41
CA ARG A 104 3.43 15.92 -5.32
C ARG A 104 2.20 16.03 -6.21
N GLU A 105 2.28 15.52 -7.44
CA GLU A 105 1.16 15.48 -8.38
C GLU A 105 0.01 14.62 -7.86
N ASN A 106 0.31 13.42 -7.35
CA ASN A 106 -0.69 12.55 -6.74
C ASN A 106 -1.35 13.21 -5.51
N TRP A 107 -0.57 13.86 -4.66
CA TRP A 107 -1.09 14.56 -3.48
C TRP A 107 -2.01 15.72 -3.86
N ASN A 108 -1.63 16.54 -4.85
CA ASN A 108 -2.47 17.62 -5.37
C ASN A 108 -3.77 17.09 -5.99
N ALA A 109 -3.68 16.04 -6.80
CA ALA A 109 -4.84 15.40 -7.42
C ALA A 109 -5.81 14.89 -6.35
N LEU A 110 -5.33 14.20 -5.32
CA LEU A 110 -6.17 13.70 -4.23
C LEU A 110 -6.74 14.83 -3.37
N ARG A 111 -6.09 15.98 -3.24
CA ARG A 111 -6.66 17.15 -2.55
C ARG A 111 -7.70 17.90 -3.38
N GLY A 112 -7.78 17.64 -4.68
CA GLY A 112 -8.59 18.44 -5.62
C GLY A 112 -7.93 19.77 -5.97
N GLU A 113 -6.61 19.89 -5.83
CA GLU A 113 -5.83 21.10 -6.14
C GLU A 113 -5.19 21.02 -7.55
N GLY A 114 -5.67 20.11 -8.41
CA GLY A 114 -5.15 19.86 -9.77
C GLY A 114 -6.02 20.36 -10.92
N GLU A 115 -7.20 20.93 -10.65
CA GLU A 115 -8.10 21.52 -11.65
C GLU A 115 -8.53 22.92 -11.21
N ALA A 116 -7.75 23.93 -11.60
CA ALA A 116 -8.11 25.35 -11.56
C ALA A 116 -7.49 26.07 -12.76
#